data_AF-A0A0H2SI27-F1
#
_entry.id   AF-A0A0H2SI27-F1
#
_cell.length_a   1.000
_cell.length_b   1.000
_cell.length_c   1.000
_cell.angle_alpha   90.00
_cell.angle_beta   90.00
_cell.angle_gamma   90.00
#
_symmetry.space_group_name_H-M   'P 1'
#
loop_
_entity.id
_entity.type
_entity.pdbx_description
1 polymer ?
#
loop_
_entity_poly.entity_id
_entity_poly.type
_entity_poly.pdbx_seq_one_letter_code
_entity_poly.pdbx_strand_id
1 'polypeptide(L)'
;MLDIAVEIGKIVEISGMKILVEVTENSKINKLQNNYGNSIFPISLNKLVFSKLPNNKKIIGRIIKISDKNLFKGNTLEHYDKNKYILEILLMGIYDEYINRFDTGINTFPLIGTKVYSLPEKLEKEIFSKKTKNYLEIGNSFNNSSVIVKCDPDILFGKHLGVFGNTGTGKTCTIVSIIQGLKKGRLNVKDNNKNISPKIIIFDSNNEYENAFKGNNFKIRKISKEEIKLPHYYLSYTEYYKFLDASPGVQAPVLKEAIENLRKKTNEGKSFYFEKISNEIDEITKNRSKKDNNKIDEYMKNRWDGWMGTLLYRIERIVEDEVIFKILEYEPEKKNIIEEIMEDIDNEIFIIEADFDKDELDIIVFLFSKILYKLKVENKDYKNIVLLFEEAHRYINEDDKNDYKLGSYYIERLAREGRKFGISLIVSSQQPSELSKTIISQCNSYIIHRITNKNDLEVVSKIVGVSNKNLLDIVPVLEKQNALVLGEAFIIPEIVKIFDADPLPLSHDPEVIKSWRS
;
A
#
# COMPACT_ATOMS: atom_id res chain seq x y z
N MET A 1 -31.88 25.14 0.22
CA MET A 1 -32.44 23.89 -0.34
C MET A 1 -33.05 23.13 0.83
N LEU A 2 -34.30 22.67 0.74
CA LEU A 2 -34.90 21.83 1.78
C LEU A 2 -34.26 20.43 1.68
N ASP A 3 -33.20 20.20 2.47
CA ASP A 3 -32.50 18.91 2.62
C ASP A 3 -33.39 17.92 3.40
N ILE A 4 -34.55 17.60 2.84
CA ILE A 4 -35.57 16.75 3.48
C ILE A 4 -35.32 15.28 3.12
N ALA A 5 -35.29 14.42 4.13
CA ALA A 5 -35.30 12.98 3.96
C ALA A 5 -36.59 12.50 3.29
N VAL A 6 -36.49 11.78 2.17
CA VAL A 6 -37.63 11.28 1.39
C VAL A 6 -37.87 9.82 1.77
N GLU A 7 -39.11 9.48 2.14
CA GLU A 7 -39.50 8.07 2.38
C GLU A 7 -39.40 7.27 1.09
N ILE A 8 -38.60 6.20 1.12
CA ILE A 8 -38.34 5.28 0.01
C ILE A 8 -39.29 4.09 0.08
N GLY A 9 -39.43 3.47 1.25
CA GLY A 9 -40.13 2.21 1.38
C GLY A 9 -40.11 1.64 2.79
N LYS A 10 -40.45 0.36 2.92
CA LYS A 10 -40.47 -0.37 4.20
C LYS A 10 -39.63 -1.63 4.15
N ILE A 11 -38.98 -1.94 5.27
CA ILE A 11 -38.22 -3.18 5.42
C ILE A 11 -39.18 -4.38 5.41
N VAL A 12 -38.92 -5.36 4.56
CA VAL A 12 -39.70 -6.60 4.47
C VAL A 12 -38.90 -7.82 4.91
N GLU A 13 -37.58 -7.76 4.87
CA GLU A 13 -36.69 -8.85 5.28
C GLU A 13 -35.40 -8.30 5.90
N ILE A 14 -34.84 -9.03 6.87
CA ILE A 14 -33.53 -8.76 7.47
C ILE A 14 -32.76 -10.07 7.49
N SER A 15 -31.65 -10.10 6.76
CA SER A 15 -30.81 -11.27 6.55
C SER A 15 -29.36 -10.91 6.82
N GLY A 16 -28.94 -11.05 8.09
CA GLY A 16 -27.61 -10.64 8.55
C GLY A 16 -27.38 -9.14 8.34
N MET A 17 -26.33 -8.77 7.60
CA MET A 17 -26.01 -7.36 7.27
C MET A 17 -26.84 -6.79 6.11
N LYS A 18 -27.77 -7.56 5.55
CA LYS A 18 -28.58 -7.14 4.41
C LYS A 18 -30.04 -6.98 4.84
N ILE A 19 -30.69 -5.97 4.30
CA ILE A 19 -32.14 -5.78 4.42
C ILE A 19 -32.77 -5.68 3.04
N LEU A 20 -33.99 -6.22 2.91
CA LEU A 20 -34.82 -5.98 1.73
C LEU A 20 -35.85 -4.92 2.03
N VAL A 21 -35.99 -3.97 1.12
CA VAL A 21 -36.93 -2.86 1.24
C VAL A 21 -37.87 -2.87 0.06
N GLU A 22 -39.17 -2.95 0.34
CA GLU A 22 -40.21 -2.78 -0.65
C GLU A 22 -40.48 -1.27 -0.83
N VAL A 23 -40.35 -0.79 -2.06
CA VAL A 23 -40.60 0.62 -2.41
C VAL A 23 -42.11 0.89 -2.39
N THR A 24 -42.54 1.87 -1.61
CA THR A 24 -43.98 2.12 -1.36
C THR A 24 -44.63 3.10 -2.34
N GLU A 25 -43.87 4.01 -2.95
CA GLU A 25 -44.39 5.01 -3.91
C GLU A 25 -43.51 5.08 -5.17
N ASN A 26 -44.04 4.59 -6.29
CA ASN A 26 -43.29 4.49 -7.55
C ASN A 26 -43.01 5.84 -8.22
N SER A 27 -43.76 6.89 -7.87
CA SER A 27 -43.54 8.25 -8.36
C SER A 27 -42.21 8.87 -7.87
N LYS A 28 -41.64 8.37 -6.77
CA LYS A 28 -40.35 8.82 -6.22
C LYS A 28 -39.14 8.13 -6.82
N ILE A 29 -39.35 7.10 -7.66
CA ILE A 29 -38.30 6.32 -8.31
C ILE A 29 -37.61 7.15 -9.40
N ASN A 30 -38.39 7.99 -10.08
CA ASN A 30 -37.93 8.76 -11.23
C ASN A 30 -37.95 10.26 -10.92
N LYS A 31 -36.78 10.79 -10.57
CA LYS A 31 -36.43 12.22 -10.51
C LYS A 31 -37.27 13.07 -9.55
N LEU A 32 -36.63 13.54 -8.48
CA LEU A 32 -37.00 14.84 -7.93
C LEU A 32 -36.36 15.91 -8.82
N GLN A 33 -37.16 16.61 -9.62
CA GLN A 33 -36.70 17.81 -10.33
C GLN A 33 -36.60 18.95 -9.32
N ASN A 34 -35.40 19.49 -9.13
CA ASN A 34 -35.22 20.78 -8.48
C ASN A 34 -35.51 21.90 -9.49
N ASN A 35 -35.95 23.07 -9.02
CA ASN A 35 -36.27 24.26 -9.83
C ASN A 35 -35.11 24.82 -10.70
N TYR A 36 -33.93 24.18 -10.67
CA TYR A 36 -32.71 24.57 -11.38
C TYR A 36 -32.18 23.49 -12.35
N GLY A 37 -32.98 22.47 -12.69
CA GLY A 37 -32.61 21.48 -13.72
C GLY A 37 -31.76 20.29 -13.23
N ASN A 38 -31.28 20.29 -11.99
CA ASN A 38 -30.60 19.12 -11.40
C ASN A 38 -31.62 18.06 -10.96
N SER A 39 -31.50 16.85 -11.50
CA SER A 39 -32.32 15.69 -11.13
C SER A 39 -31.71 14.98 -9.94
N ILE A 40 -32.41 14.93 -8.80
CA ILE A 40 -32.00 14.10 -7.65
C ILE A 40 -32.68 12.74 -7.81
N PHE A 41 -31.88 11.68 -7.90
CA PHE A 41 -32.37 10.29 -7.92
C PHE A 41 -32.25 9.70 -6.52
N PRO A 42 -33.31 9.68 -5.69
CA PRO A 42 -33.20 9.19 -4.31
C PRO A 42 -32.91 7.68 -4.23
N ILE A 43 -33.22 6.94 -5.30
CA ILE A 43 -32.98 5.51 -5.43
C ILE A 43 -32.01 5.29 -6.60
N SER A 44 -30.77 4.97 -6.30
CA SER A 44 -29.77 4.53 -7.27
C SER A 44 -28.79 3.57 -6.58
N LEU A 45 -28.08 2.76 -7.35
CA LEU A 45 -27.01 1.93 -6.80
C LEU A 45 -25.99 2.81 -6.06
N ASN A 46 -25.41 2.25 -5.01
CA ASN A 46 -24.42 2.85 -4.12
C ASN A 46 -24.87 4.05 -3.27
N LYS A 47 -26.09 4.56 -3.45
CA LYS A 47 -26.61 5.61 -2.57
C LYS A 47 -26.81 5.12 -1.14
N LEU A 48 -26.52 6.02 -0.22
CA LEU A 48 -26.77 5.82 1.19
C LEU A 48 -28.24 6.14 1.52
N VAL A 49 -28.79 5.35 2.42
CA VAL A 49 -30.12 5.46 2.98
C VAL A 49 -30.04 5.27 4.48
N PHE A 50 -31.11 5.61 5.20
CA PHE A 50 -31.19 5.30 6.61
C PHE A 50 -32.57 4.77 7.04
N SER A 51 -32.58 4.04 8.14
CA SER A 51 -33.80 3.70 8.90
C SER A 51 -33.63 4.08 10.36
N LYS A 52 -34.74 4.28 11.07
CA LYS A 52 -34.73 4.60 12.49
C LYS A 52 -34.70 3.31 13.31
N LEU A 53 -33.78 3.24 14.25
CA LEU A 53 -33.66 2.15 15.21
C LEU A 53 -34.54 2.40 16.45
N PRO A 54 -34.91 1.35 17.21
CA PRO A 54 -35.69 1.48 18.45
C PRO A 54 -35.05 2.37 19.51
N ASN A 55 -33.72 2.50 19.50
CA ASN A 55 -32.95 3.34 20.43
C ASN A 55 -32.78 4.80 19.94
N ASN A 56 -33.64 5.26 19.01
CA ASN A 56 -33.60 6.57 18.36
C ASN A 56 -32.35 6.88 17.52
N LYS A 57 -31.42 5.92 17.35
CA LYS A 57 -30.29 6.08 16.42
C LYS A 57 -30.74 5.79 14.99
N LYS A 58 -29.91 6.20 14.02
CA LYS A 58 -30.14 5.91 12.60
C LYS A 58 -29.22 4.80 12.16
N ILE A 59 -29.75 3.74 11.57
CA ILE A 59 -28.92 2.75 10.87
C ILE A 59 -28.75 3.20 9.43
N ILE A 60 -27.50 3.28 8.98
CA ILE A 60 -27.14 3.69 7.62
C ILE A 60 -26.89 2.44 6.79
N GLY A 61 -27.39 2.43 5.57
CA GLY A 61 -27.14 1.35 4.61
C GLY A 61 -26.92 1.88 3.20
N ARG A 62 -26.30 1.06 2.36
CA ARG A 62 -26.05 1.33 0.94
C ARG A 62 -26.95 0.46 0.07
N ILE A 63 -27.59 1.05 -0.93
CA ILE A 63 -28.34 0.31 -1.94
C ILE A 63 -27.35 -0.47 -2.81
N ILE A 64 -27.35 -1.80 -2.72
CA ILE A 64 -26.44 -2.68 -3.46
C ILE A 64 -27.11 -3.38 -4.64
N LYS A 65 -28.44 -3.48 -4.64
CA LYS A 65 -29.22 -4.08 -5.73
C LYS A 65 -30.59 -3.45 -5.81
N ILE A 66 -31.08 -3.30 -7.04
CA ILE A 66 -32.45 -2.86 -7.34
C ILE A 66 -33.05 -3.94 -8.23
N SER A 67 -34.24 -4.43 -7.90
CA SER A 67 -34.91 -5.50 -8.65
C SER A 67 -36.39 -5.24 -8.78
N ASP A 68 -36.98 -5.64 -9.91
CA ASP A 68 -38.43 -5.68 -10.07
C ASP A 68 -39.01 -6.82 -9.24
N LYS A 69 -40.02 -6.55 -8.42
CA LYS A 69 -40.69 -7.53 -7.57
C LYS A 69 -41.31 -8.66 -8.40
N ASN A 70 -41.69 -8.39 -9.64
CA ASN A 70 -42.29 -9.39 -10.53
C ASN A 70 -41.30 -10.48 -10.95
N LEU A 71 -39.98 -10.29 -10.77
CA LEU A 71 -38.97 -11.35 -11.00
C LEU A 71 -39.09 -12.52 -9.99
N PHE A 72 -39.74 -12.30 -8.84
CA PHE A 72 -39.86 -13.31 -7.77
C PHE A 72 -41.20 -14.06 -7.77
N LYS A 73 -42.16 -13.69 -8.64
CA LYS A 73 -43.40 -14.46 -8.83
C LYS A 73 -43.15 -15.47 -9.95
N GLY A 74 -42.92 -16.74 -9.60
CA GLY A 74 -42.80 -17.83 -10.59
C GLY A 74 -44.03 -17.89 -11.50
N ASN A 75 -43.82 -18.28 -12.77
CA ASN A 75 -44.70 -18.40 -13.97
C ASN A 75 -46.24 -18.59 -13.78
N THR A 76 -46.87 -17.85 -12.89
CA THR A 76 -48.32 -17.77 -12.72
C THR A 76 -48.70 -16.38 -13.17
N LEU A 77 -49.34 -16.33 -14.33
CA LEU A 77 -49.77 -15.13 -15.06
C LEU A 77 -50.80 -14.25 -14.31
N GLU A 78 -51.04 -14.52 -13.03
CA GLU A 78 -52.08 -13.89 -12.25
C GLU A 78 -51.48 -12.85 -11.31
N HIS A 79 -51.69 -11.58 -11.68
CA HIS A 79 -51.36 -10.36 -10.93
C HIS A 79 -49.91 -9.87 -11.03
N TYR A 80 -49.56 -9.31 -12.19
CA TYR A 80 -48.46 -8.34 -12.30
C TYR A 80 -48.78 -7.12 -11.44
N ASP A 81 -48.07 -6.98 -10.32
CA ASP A 81 -48.08 -5.74 -9.56
C ASP A 81 -47.23 -4.73 -10.35
N LYS A 82 -47.88 -3.80 -11.07
CA LYS A 82 -47.17 -2.79 -11.87
C LYS A 82 -46.16 -2.03 -10.98
N ASN A 83 -44.89 -2.08 -11.38
CA ASN A 83 -43.80 -1.23 -10.90
C ASN A 83 -43.42 -1.38 -9.41
N LYS A 84 -43.64 -2.52 -8.74
CA LYS A 84 -43.10 -2.69 -7.37
C LYS A 84 -41.62 -3.05 -7.43
N TYR A 85 -40.77 -2.28 -6.77
CA TYR A 85 -39.32 -2.53 -6.71
C TYR A 85 -38.92 -3.02 -5.32
N ILE A 86 -37.93 -3.91 -5.30
CA ILE A 86 -37.24 -4.37 -4.10
C ILE A 86 -35.81 -3.83 -4.16
N LEU A 87 -35.39 -3.21 -3.07
CA LEU A 87 -34.02 -2.77 -2.86
C LEU A 87 -33.34 -3.76 -1.90
N GLU A 88 -32.16 -4.24 -2.27
CA GLU A 88 -31.25 -4.89 -1.32
C GLU A 88 -30.29 -3.82 -0.79
N ILE A 89 -30.29 -3.63 0.52
CA ILE A 89 -29.47 -2.63 1.20
C ILE A 89 -28.50 -3.33 2.14
N LEU A 90 -27.21 -3.03 1.98
CA LEU A 90 -26.15 -3.46 2.88
C LEU A 90 -26.02 -2.46 4.03
N LEU A 91 -26.19 -2.91 5.26
CA LEU A 91 -26.02 -2.09 6.45
C LEU A 91 -24.54 -1.75 6.66
N MET A 92 -24.23 -0.48 6.89
CA MET A 92 -22.86 0.03 6.96
C MET A 92 -22.44 0.47 8.36
N GLY A 93 -23.40 0.87 9.18
CA GLY A 93 -23.12 1.38 10.52
C GLY A 93 -24.31 2.10 11.14
N ILE A 94 -24.08 2.62 12.35
CA ILE A 94 -25.08 3.35 13.13
C ILE A 94 -24.58 4.78 13.32
N TYR A 95 -25.46 5.73 13.01
CA TYR A 95 -25.27 7.14 13.29
C TYR A 95 -26.06 7.56 14.54
N ASP A 96 -25.37 8.17 15.48
CA ASP A 96 -25.92 8.73 16.71
C ASP A 96 -25.98 10.27 16.59
N GLU A 97 -27.20 10.80 16.48
CA GLU A 97 -27.46 12.23 16.37
C GLU A 97 -27.05 13.02 17.60
N TYR A 98 -27.16 12.44 18.81
CA TYR A 98 -26.90 13.16 20.06
C TYR A 98 -25.43 13.52 20.22
N ILE A 99 -24.53 12.62 19.82
CA ILE A 99 -23.08 12.83 19.86
C ILE A 99 -22.49 13.18 18.49
N ASN A 100 -23.31 13.22 17.44
CA ASN A 100 -22.92 13.46 16.05
C ASN A 100 -21.74 12.58 15.63
N ARG A 101 -21.94 11.25 15.74
CA ARG A 101 -20.92 10.23 15.48
C ARG A 101 -21.50 9.09 14.65
N PHE A 102 -20.73 8.66 13.65
CA PHE A 102 -20.98 7.44 12.90
C PHE A 102 -20.03 6.34 13.35
N ASP A 103 -20.56 5.17 13.70
CA ASP A 103 -19.79 3.97 14.00
C ASP A 103 -20.12 2.88 12.98
N THR A 104 -19.10 2.27 12.39
CA THR A 104 -19.26 1.15 11.45
C THR A 104 -19.71 -0.14 12.14
N GLY A 105 -19.54 -0.24 13.45
CA GLY A 105 -20.03 -1.35 14.25
C GLY A 105 -21.55 -1.32 14.39
N ILE A 106 -22.21 -2.41 13.98
CA ILE A 106 -23.66 -2.58 14.12
C ILE A 106 -23.94 -3.51 15.30
N ASN A 107 -24.62 -2.99 16.32
CA ASN A 107 -25.02 -3.75 17.50
C ASN A 107 -26.55 -3.86 17.67
N THR A 108 -27.31 -3.17 16.81
CA THR A 108 -28.77 -3.10 16.84
C THR A 108 -29.27 -3.12 15.41
N PHE A 109 -30.25 -3.98 15.12
CA PHE A 109 -30.87 -4.10 13.80
C PHE A 109 -32.23 -3.36 13.78
N PRO A 110 -32.67 -2.89 12.60
CA PRO A 110 -34.00 -2.32 12.46
C PRO A 110 -35.07 -3.41 12.61
N LEU A 111 -36.34 -3.03 12.71
CA LEU A 111 -37.47 -3.97 12.75
C LEU A 111 -38.10 -4.12 11.37
N ILE A 112 -38.68 -5.28 11.09
CA ILE A 112 -39.51 -5.49 9.88
C ILE A 112 -40.69 -4.50 9.93
N GLY A 113 -41.03 -3.94 8.76
CA GLY A 113 -42.07 -2.94 8.59
C GLY A 113 -41.63 -1.50 8.86
N THR A 114 -40.43 -1.28 9.40
CA THR A 114 -39.89 0.08 9.60
C THR A 114 -39.60 0.76 8.27
N LYS A 115 -39.74 2.09 8.26
CA LYS A 115 -39.55 2.92 7.07
C LYS A 115 -38.07 3.15 6.77
N VAL A 116 -37.74 3.25 5.50
CA VAL A 116 -36.41 3.60 4.98
C VAL A 116 -36.51 4.92 4.22
N TYR A 117 -35.51 5.77 4.41
CA TYR A 117 -35.48 7.12 3.88
C TYR A 117 -34.18 7.39 3.10
N SER A 118 -34.25 8.30 2.13
CA SER A 118 -33.05 8.85 1.49
C SER A 118 -32.20 9.60 2.51
N LEU A 119 -30.88 9.52 2.38
CA LEU A 119 -29.97 10.24 3.25
C LEU A 119 -29.88 11.73 2.85
N PRO A 120 -30.17 12.68 3.76
CA PRO A 120 -29.95 14.11 3.52
C PRO A 120 -28.46 14.42 3.32
N GLU A 121 -28.14 15.39 2.46
CA GLU A 121 -26.77 15.79 2.12
C GLU A 121 -26.00 16.25 3.38
N LYS A 122 -26.65 16.97 4.29
CA LYS A 122 -26.05 17.39 5.56
C LYS A 122 -25.61 16.18 6.39
N LEU A 123 -26.46 15.17 6.48
CA LEU A 123 -26.18 13.97 7.26
C LEU A 123 -25.11 13.10 6.57
N GLU A 124 -25.12 13.04 5.24
CA GLU A 124 -24.06 12.38 4.46
C GLU A 124 -22.70 13.03 4.74
N LYS A 125 -22.61 14.37 4.66
CA LYS A 125 -21.39 15.10 5.03
C LYS A 125 -20.96 14.82 6.47
N GLU A 126 -21.91 14.75 7.41
CA GLU A 126 -21.61 14.43 8.82
C GLU A 126 -21.00 13.03 8.98
N ILE A 127 -21.55 12.02 8.31
CA ILE A 127 -21.01 10.64 8.28
C ILE A 127 -19.57 10.63 7.77
N PHE A 128 -19.28 11.35 6.68
CA PHE A 128 -17.93 11.42 6.10
C PHE A 128 -16.98 12.37 6.84
N SER A 129 -17.48 13.19 7.78
CA SER A 129 -16.69 14.23 8.45
C SER A 129 -15.99 13.81 9.74
N LYS A 130 -16.45 12.75 10.42
CA LYS A 130 -16.09 12.50 11.83
C LYS A 130 -15.79 11.03 12.13
N LYS A 131 -14.50 10.71 12.13
CA LYS A 131 -13.95 9.53 12.82
C LYS A 131 -12.74 9.87 13.69
N THR A 132 -12.02 10.94 13.35
CA THR A 132 -10.66 11.18 13.87
C THR A 132 -10.43 12.66 14.18
N LYS A 133 -9.51 12.93 15.13
CA LYS A 133 -9.12 14.30 15.50
C LYS A 133 -8.40 15.02 14.35
N ASN A 134 -7.66 14.26 13.55
CA ASN A 134 -6.91 14.73 12.39
C ASN A 134 -7.49 14.07 11.14
N TYR A 135 -7.60 14.80 10.04
CA TYR A 135 -8.08 14.24 8.77
C TYR A 135 -7.39 14.88 7.57
N LEU A 136 -7.24 14.10 6.51
CA LEU A 136 -6.76 14.55 5.21
C LEU A 136 -7.87 14.40 4.17
N GLU A 137 -8.13 15.46 3.41
CA GLU A 137 -9.10 15.47 2.31
C GLU A 137 -8.45 14.89 1.05
N ILE A 138 -9.04 13.82 0.49
CA ILE A 138 -8.45 13.07 -0.62
C ILE A 138 -9.18 13.24 -1.95
N GLY A 139 -10.46 13.59 -1.92
CA GLY A 139 -11.27 13.74 -3.13
C GLY A 139 -12.75 13.87 -2.82
N ASN A 140 -13.58 13.80 -3.85
CA ASN A 140 -15.04 13.87 -3.73
C ASN A 140 -15.68 12.49 -3.96
N SER A 141 -16.78 12.20 -3.28
CA SER A 141 -17.56 10.98 -3.55
C SER A 141 -18.04 10.98 -5.00
N PHE A 142 -17.93 9.83 -5.64
CA PHE A 142 -18.45 9.61 -7.00
C PHE A 142 -19.97 9.79 -7.08
N ASN A 143 -20.69 9.39 -6.03
CA ASN A 143 -22.15 9.47 -5.98
C ASN A 143 -22.67 10.88 -5.66
N ASN A 144 -21.86 11.67 -4.94
CA ASN A 144 -22.20 13.03 -4.54
C ASN A 144 -20.95 13.92 -4.51
N SER A 145 -20.78 14.75 -5.53
CA SER A 145 -19.60 15.60 -5.70
C SER A 145 -19.45 16.70 -4.62
N SER A 146 -20.50 17.00 -3.85
CA SER A 146 -20.43 17.95 -2.74
C SER A 146 -19.89 17.33 -1.44
N VAL A 147 -19.74 16.01 -1.40
CA VAL A 147 -19.25 15.25 -0.24
C VAL A 147 -17.77 14.99 -0.42
N ILE A 148 -16.97 15.66 0.41
CA ILE A 148 -15.51 15.46 0.47
C ILE A 148 -15.22 14.20 1.28
N VAL A 149 -14.51 13.26 0.66
CA VAL A 149 -14.04 12.05 1.32
C VAL A 149 -12.71 12.33 1.99
N LYS A 150 -12.65 11.91 3.25
CA LYS A 150 -11.54 12.14 4.18
C LYS A 150 -10.92 10.83 4.62
N CYS A 151 -9.65 10.86 4.96
CA CYS A 151 -8.95 9.75 5.61
C CYS A 151 -8.22 10.19 6.88
N ASP A 152 -7.94 9.21 7.74
CA ASP A 152 -7.05 9.37 8.88
C ASP A 152 -5.58 9.33 8.40
N PRO A 153 -4.82 10.43 8.50
CA PRO A 153 -3.42 10.45 8.08
C PRO A 153 -2.53 9.55 8.94
N ASP A 154 -2.82 9.39 10.24
CA ASP A 154 -2.02 8.54 11.14
C ASP A 154 -2.19 7.06 10.79
N ILE A 155 -3.36 6.69 10.29
CA ILE A 155 -3.60 5.33 9.78
C ILE A 155 -3.00 5.18 8.37
N LEU A 156 -3.29 6.12 7.47
CA LEU A 156 -2.87 6.05 6.06
C LEU A 156 -1.35 5.97 5.93
N PHE A 157 -0.61 6.79 6.69
CA PHE A 157 0.85 6.83 6.67
C PHE A 157 1.49 6.04 7.82
N GLY A 158 0.71 5.41 8.71
CA GLY A 158 1.25 4.67 9.86
C GLY A 158 0.91 3.18 9.89
N LYS A 159 -0.03 2.69 9.08
CA LYS A 159 -0.49 1.29 9.07
C LYS A 159 -0.46 0.62 7.69
N HIS A 160 0.52 1.01 6.87
CA HIS A 160 0.72 0.50 5.51
C HIS A 160 -0.46 0.74 4.54
N LEU A 161 -0.15 1.15 3.32
CA LEU A 161 -1.13 1.48 2.28
C LEU A 161 -0.82 0.70 1.01
N GLY A 162 -1.81 -0.03 0.48
CA GLY A 162 -1.76 -0.60 -0.86
C GLY A 162 -2.40 0.33 -1.90
N VAL A 163 -1.71 0.61 -2.99
CA VAL A 163 -2.24 1.40 -4.12
C VAL A 163 -2.16 0.57 -5.39
N PHE A 164 -3.30 0.13 -5.91
CA PHE A 164 -3.35 -0.85 -7.01
C PHE A 164 -4.16 -0.34 -8.21
N GLY A 165 -3.79 -0.74 -9.42
CA GLY A 165 -4.45 -0.30 -10.66
C GLY A 165 -3.62 -0.53 -11.92
N ASN A 166 -4.26 -0.73 -13.07
CA ASN A 166 -3.55 -0.79 -14.36
C ASN A 166 -2.73 0.50 -14.62
N THR A 167 -1.78 0.44 -15.56
CA THR A 167 -1.02 1.59 -16.04
C THR A 167 -1.94 2.72 -16.53
N GLY A 168 -1.57 3.98 -16.27
CA GLY A 168 -2.31 5.17 -16.72
C GLY A 168 -3.62 5.48 -15.97
N THR A 169 -4.00 4.70 -14.96
CA THR A 169 -5.28 4.86 -14.23
C THR A 169 -5.25 5.96 -13.15
N GLY A 170 -4.05 6.40 -12.75
CA GLY A 170 -3.85 7.50 -11.79
C GLY A 170 -3.21 7.11 -10.45
N LYS A 171 -2.54 5.94 -10.34
CA LYS A 171 -1.85 5.49 -9.11
C LYS A 171 -0.84 6.53 -8.60
N THR A 172 0.17 6.87 -9.40
CA THR A 172 1.22 7.86 -9.06
C THR A 172 0.61 9.21 -8.71
N CYS A 173 -0.31 9.71 -9.55
CA CYS A 173 -1.02 10.97 -9.29
C CYS A 173 -1.77 10.96 -7.96
N THR A 174 -2.37 9.84 -7.59
CA THR A 174 -3.10 9.70 -6.32
C THR A 174 -2.15 9.73 -5.13
N ILE A 175 -1.04 9.00 -5.19
CA ILE A 175 -0.04 9.01 -4.12
C ILE A 175 0.54 10.42 -3.96
N VAL A 176 0.95 11.05 -5.06
CA VAL A 176 1.46 12.42 -5.08
C VAL A 176 0.42 13.39 -4.51
N SER A 177 -0.83 13.33 -4.98
CA SER A 177 -1.90 14.20 -4.51
C SER A 177 -2.11 14.04 -3.00
N ILE A 178 -2.13 12.82 -2.48
CA ILE A 178 -2.27 12.57 -1.05
C ILE A 178 -1.11 13.18 -0.26
N ILE A 179 0.14 12.99 -0.71
CA ILE A 179 1.33 13.56 -0.06
C ILE A 179 1.29 15.08 -0.11
N GLN A 180 1.03 15.68 -1.27
CA GLN A 180 0.89 17.13 -1.43
C GLN A 180 -0.20 17.71 -0.52
N GLY A 181 -1.27 16.96 -0.30
CA GLY A 181 -2.39 17.34 0.57
C GLY A 181 -1.96 17.64 2.02
N LEU A 182 -0.85 17.06 2.49
CA LEU A 182 -0.27 17.36 3.80
C LEU A 182 0.14 18.83 3.96
N LYS A 183 0.55 19.51 2.87
CA LYS A 183 0.98 20.92 2.88
C LYS A 183 0.13 21.86 2.01
N LYS A 184 -0.86 21.33 1.27
CA LYS A 184 -1.80 22.12 0.44
C LYS A 184 -3.13 22.47 1.12
N GLY A 185 -3.14 22.62 2.44
CA GLY A 185 -4.34 23.01 3.19
C GLY A 185 -5.47 21.98 3.23
N ARG A 186 -5.25 20.77 2.69
CA ARG A 186 -6.20 19.63 2.75
C ARG A 186 -6.08 18.82 4.03
N LEU A 187 -5.05 19.08 4.83
CA LEU A 187 -4.87 18.48 6.13
C LEU A 187 -5.42 19.37 7.23
N ASN A 188 -6.25 18.78 8.09
CA ASN A 188 -6.74 19.38 9.30
C ASN A 188 -6.16 18.63 10.51
N VAL A 189 -5.49 19.37 11.39
CA VAL A 189 -4.93 18.89 12.66
C VAL A 189 -5.55 19.72 13.77
N LYS A 190 -5.93 19.06 14.87
CA LYS A 190 -6.60 19.73 16.00
C LYS A 190 -5.71 20.78 16.68
N ASP A 191 -4.40 20.55 16.70
CA ASP A 191 -3.45 21.50 17.28
C ASP A 191 -3.16 22.61 16.27
N ASN A 192 -3.13 23.86 16.73
CA ASN A 192 -2.94 25.06 15.90
C ASN A 192 -1.61 25.09 15.11
N ASN A 193 -0.70 24.14 15.36
CA ASN A 193 0.55 24.03 14.64
C ASN A 193 0.39 23.12 13.41
N LYS A 194 0.05 23.74 12.27
CA LYS A 194 -0.07 23.05 10.97
C LYS A 194 1.27 22.70 10.32
N ASN A 195 2.40 23.06 10.93
CA ASN A 195 3.70 22.83 10.31
C ASN A 195 4.13 21.37 10.48
N ILE A 196 3.92 20.56 9.44
CA ILE A 196 4.26 19.15 9.43
C ILE A 196 5.43 18.92 8.49
N SER A 197 6.37 18.13 8.97
CA SER A 197 7.58 17.75 8.25
C SER A 197 7.66 16.23 8.17
N PRO A 198 7.00 15.61 7.15
CA PRO A 198 7.03 14.16 6.98
C PRO A 198 8.43 13.73 6.53
N LYS A 199 8.78 12.46 6.78
CA LYS A 199 9.99 11.84 6.23
C LYS A 199 9.57 10.67 5.34
N ILE A 200 9.57 10.90 4.03
CA ILE A 200 9.11 9.95 3.02
C ILE A 200 10.29 9.58 2.14
N ILE A 201 10.53 8.29 1.96
CA ILE A 201 11.56 7.75 1.07
C ILE A 201 10.85 7.06 -0.08
N ILE A 202 11.14 7.45 -1.31
CA ILE A 202 10.48 6.99 -2.53
C ILE A 202 11.51 6.22 -3.34
N PHE A 203 11.26 4.95 -3.61
CA PHE A 203 11.97 4.18 -4.64
C PHE A 203 11.30 4.47 -5.98
N ASP A 204 11.88 5.41 -6.73
CA ASP A 204 11.32 5.93 -7.98
C ASP A 204 11.91 5.18 -9.17
N SER A 205 11.11 4.31 -9.78
CA SER A 205 11.58 3.44 -10.87
C SER A 205 11.49 4.10 -12.25
N ASN A 206 10.73 5.18 -12.36
CA ASN A 206 10.38 5.82 -13.63
C ASN A 206 10.74 7.33 -13.65
N ASN A 207 11.39 7.85 -12.60
CA ASN A 207 11.71 9.26 -12.42
C ASN A 207 10.47 10.18 -12.47
N GLU A 208 9.34 9.71 -11.91
CA GLU A 208 8.06 10.42 -11.96
C GLU A 208 7.87 11.46 -10.85
N TYR A 209 8.50 11.29 -9.68
CA TYR A 209 8.13 12.03 -8.46
C TYR A 209 8.82 13.38 -8.30
N GLU A 210 10.02 13.56 -8.86
CA GLU A 210 10.81 14.79 -8.67
C GLU A 210 10.00 16.04 -9.09
N ASN A 211 9.38 16.00 -10.26
CA ASN A 211 8.57 17.10 -10.78
C ASN A 211 7.33 17.37 -9.92
N ALA A 212 6.70 16.32 -9.41
CA ALA A 212 5.51 16.40 -8.58
C ALA A 212 5.72 17.19 -7.28
N PHE A 213 6.95 17.35 -6.81
CA PHE A 213 7.24 18.09 -5.59
C PHE A 213 7.99 19.41 -5.82
N LYS A 214 8.36 19.75 -7.07
CA LYS A 214 8.96 21.05 -7.40
C LYS A 214 8.00 22.20 -7.07
N GLY A 215 8.46 23.18 -6.28
CA GLY A 215 7.66 24.35 -5.91
C GLY A 215 6.49 24.07 -4.95
N ASN A 216 6.25 22.81 -4.58
CA ASN A 216 5.43 22.47 -3.43
C ASN A 216 6.27 22.69 -2.17
N ASN A 217 5.68 23.12 -1.05
CA ASN A 217 6.40 23.51 0.17
C ASN A 217 7.20 22.36 0.87
N PHE A 218 7.56 21.30 0.14
CA PHE A 218 8.43 20.22 0.55
C PHE A 218 9.89 20.52 0.19
N LYS A 219 10.78 20.19 1.11
CA LYS A 219 12.22 20.08 0.83
C LYS A 219 12.53 18.67 0.35
N ILE A 220 13.22 18.54 -0.79
CA ILE A 220 13.45 17.26 -1.46
C ILE A 220 14.95 17.05 -1.60
N ARG A 221 15.40 15.82 -1.33
CA ARG A 221 16.73 15.33 -1.71
C ARG A 221 16.56 14.20 -2.73
N LYS A 222 17.10 14.38 -3.92
CA LYS A 222 17.29 13.30 -4.88
C LYS A 222 18.59 12.58 -4.55
N ILE A 223 18.58 11.26 -4.64
CA ILE A 223 19.72 10.38 -4.35
C ILE A 223 19.99 9.58 -5.62
N SER A 224 21.14 9.85 -6.24
CA SER A 224 21.55 9.12 -7.44
C SER A 224 22.07 7.73 -7.09
N LYS A 225 22.17 6.85 -8.09
CA LYS A 225 22.68 5.47 -7.90
C LYS A 225 24.07 5.44 -7.26
N GLU A 226 24.94 6.40 -7.59
CA GLU A 226 26.32 6.47 -7.10
C GLU A 226 26.41 6.84 -5.61
N GLU A 227 25.44 7.59 -5.10
CA GLU A 227 25.31 7.95 -3.68
C GLU A 227 24.80 6.78 -2.83
N ILE A 228 24.19 5.76 -3.45
CA ILE A 228 23.66 4.61 -2.71
C ILE A 228 24.84 3.78 -2.20
N LYS A 229 25.05 3.83 -0.89
CA LYS A 229 26.02 3.02 -0.17
C LYS A 229 25.33 2.23 0.92
N LEU A 230 25.38 0.91 0.83
CA LEU A 230 24.65 -0.04 1.68
C LEU A 230 25.61 -1.12 2.21
N PRO A 231 26.28 -0.87 3.34
CA PRO A 231 27.39 -1.71 3.75
C PRO A 231 26.96 -3.13 4.13
N HIS A 232 27.56 -4.13 3.48
CA HIS A 232 27.23 -5.54 3.71
C HIS A 232 27.49 -6.00 5.16
N TYR A 233 28.40 -5.35 5.88
CA TYR A 233 28.75 -5.74 7.26
C TYR A 233 27.62 -5.51 8.28
N TYR A 234 26.51 -4.87 7.88
CA TYR A 234 25.26 -4.84 8.65
C TYR A 234 24.54 -6.20 8.74
N LEU A 235 24.90 -7.14 7.87
CA LEU A 235 24.31 -8.47 7.85
C LEU A 235 24.76 -9.33 9.05
N SER A 236 23.82 -10.07 9.61
CA SER A 236 24.09 -11.17 10.54
C SER A 236 24.65 -12.38 9.80
N TYR A 237 25.25 -13.34 10.51
CA TYR A 237 25.75 -14.58 9.89
C TYR A 237 24.65 -15.32 9.12
N THR A 238 23.46 -15.44 9.71
CA THR A 238 22.30 -16.08 9.05
C THR A 238 21.86 -15.32 7.81
N GLU A 239 22.03 -14.01 7.78
CA GLU A 239 21.72 -13.20 6.60
C GLU A 239 22.79 -13.34 5.53
N TYR A 240 24.08 -13.45 5.88
CA TYR A 240 25.13 -13.81 4.92
C TYR A 240 24.86 -15.17 4.28
N TYR A 241 24.42 -16.16 5.06
CA TYR A 241 24.11 -17.48 4.52
C TYR A 241 22.98 -17.43 3.51
N LYS A 242 21.94 -16.63 3.78
CA LYS A 242 20.87 -16.41 2.81
C LYS A 242 21.37 -15.59 1.62
N PHE A 243 22.16 -14.54 1.88
CA PHE A 243 22.64 -13.61 0.87
C PHE A 243 23.51 -14.29 -0.19
N LEU A 244 24.36 -15.20 0.25
CA LEU A 244 25.22 -16.00 -0.61
C LEU A 244 24.67 -17.40 -0.90
N ASP A 245 23.44 -17.69 -0.45
CA ASP A 245 22.81 -19.02 -0.53
C ASP A 245 23.76 -20.17 -0.13
N ALA A 246 24.44 -19.99 1.00
CA ALA A 246 25.44 -20.91 1.52
C ALA A 246 24.78 -22.19 2.04
N SER A 247 25.22 -23.35 1.54
CA SER A 247 24.72 -24.65 2.01
C SER A 247 24.95 -24.81 3.53
N PRO A 248 23.91 -25.20 4.31
CA PRO A 248 24.00 -25.18 5.77
C PRO A 248 25.06 -26.10 6.36
N GLY A 249 25.32 -27.26 5.72
CA GLY A 249 26.17 -28.30 6.28
C GLY A 249 27.68 -28.13 6.00
N VAL A 250 28.04 -27.42 4.94
CA VAL A 250 29.45 -27.32 4.50
C VAL A 250 29.88 -25.88 4.32
N GLN A 251 29.09 -25.09 3.58
CA GLN A 251 29.49 -23.73 3.21
C GLN A 251 29.28 -22.73 4.35
N ALA A 252 28.14 -22.79 5.05
CA ALA A 252 27.81 -21.87 6.13
C ALA A 252 28.84 -21.87 7.29
N PRO A 253 29.36 -23.03 7.77
CA PRO A 253 30.41 -23.06 8.78
C PRO A 253 31.72 -22.40 8.32
N VAL A 254 32.16 -22.63 7.08
CA VAL A 254 33.38 -22.02 6.53
C VAL A 254 33.19 -20.52 6.37
N LEU A 255 32.06 -20.10 5.80
CA LEU A 255 31.72 -18.69 5.63
C LEU A 255 31.64 -17.96 6.97
N LYS A 256 31.10 -18.61 8.01
CA LYS A 256 31.10 -18.07 9.38
C LYS A 256 32.51 -17.77 9.87
N GLU A 257 33.38 -18.77 9.79
CA GLU A 257 34.77 -18.68 10.24
C GLU A 257 35.52 -17.60 9.45
N ALA A 258 35.31 -17.52 8.13
CA ALA A 258 35.88 -16.50 7.28
C ALA A 258 35.47 -15.08 7.74
N ILE A 259 34.17 -14.85 7.94
CA ILE A 259 33.66 -13.56 8.41
C ILE A 259 34.19 -13.23 9.82
N GLU A 260 34.29 -14.22 10.72
CA GLU A 260 34.86 -14.04 12.06
C GLU A 260 36.33 -13.65 12.02
N ASN A 261 37.15 -14.32 11.19
CA ASN A 261 38.55 -13.99 11.02
C ASN A 261 38.73 -12.59 10.44
N LEU A 262 37.96 -12.23 9.41
CA LEU A 262 38.00 -10.91 8.80
C LEU A 262 37.60 -9.81 9.78
N ARG A 263 36.55 -10.02 10.58
CA ARG A 263 36.14 -9.08 11.64
C ARG A 263 37.21 -8.93 12.73
N LYS A 264 37.91 -10.00 13.11
CA LYS A 264 39.01 -9.91 14.11
C LYS A 264 40.23 -9.14 13.59
N LYS A 265 40.43 -9.10 12.27
CA LYS A 265 41.55 -8.38 11.63
C LYS A 265 41.32 -6.86 11.58
N THR A 266 40.14 -6.34 11.92
CA THR A 266 39.83 -4.91 11.89
C THR A 266 39.69 -4.30 13.29
N ASN A 267 40.18 -3.07 13.47
CA ASN A 267 40.26 -2.40 14.78
C ASN A 267 38.89 -2.20 15.46
N GLU A 268 37.80 -2.15 14.71
CA GLU A 268 36.43 -1.95 15.21
C GLU A 268 35.59 -3.24 15.25
N GLY A 269 36.14 -4.38 14.81
CA GLY A 269 35.52 -5.70 14.98
C GLY A 269 34.26 -5.98 14.16
N LYS A 270 33.85 -5.08 13.25
CA LYS A 270 32.58 -5.22 12.50
C LYS A 270 32.72 -5.12 10.99
N SER A 271 33.49 -4.15 10.51
CA SER A 271 33.68 -3.87 9.09
C SER A 271 34.85 -4.66 8.51
N PHE A 272 34.73 -5.02 7.22
CA PHE A 272 35.77 -5.65 6.40
C PHE A 272 35.34 -5.52 4.93
N TYR A 273 36.26 -5.70 3.99
CA TYR A 273 35.96 -5.62 2.56
C TYR A 273 35.30 -6.90 2.05
N PHE A 274 34.23 -6.81 1.26
CA PHE A 274 33.47 -7.97 0.80
C PHE A 274 34.31 -8.92 -0.05
N GLU A 275 35.14 -8.37 -0.93
CA GLU A 275 36.06 -9.13 -1.79
C GLU A 275 37.05 -10.02 -1.02
N LYS A 276 37.31 -9.72 0.27
CA LYS A 276 38.25 -10.52 1.09
C LYS A 276 37.64 -11.83 1.57
N ILE A 277 36.32 -12.01 1.44
CA ILE A 277 35.64 -13.25 1.87
C ILE A 277 36.18 -14.45 1.07
N SER A 278 36.33 -14.33 -0.25
CA SER A 278 36.83 -15.43 -1.09
C SER A 278 38.24 -15.85 -0.67
N ASN A 279 39.14 -14.88 -0.50
CA ASN A 279 40.51 -15.12 -0.05
C ASN A 279 40.60 -15.82 1.32
N GLU A 280 39.74 -15.42 2.27
CA GLU A 280 39.71 -16.02 3.59
C GLU A 280 39.13 -17.44 3.56
N ILE A 281 38.09 -17.71 2.74
CA ILE A 281 37.57 -19.06 2.52
C ILE A 281 38.68 -19.96 1.96
N ASP A 282 39.41 -19.48 0.95
CA ASP A 282 40.55 -20.18 0.36
C ASP A 282 41.66 -20.49 1.38
N GLU A 283 41.96 -19.56 2.29
CA GLU A 283 42.95 -19.77 3.34
C GLU A 283 42.49 -20.87 4.32
N ILE A 284 41.23 -20.84 4.74
CA ILE A 284 40.63 -21.83 5.64
C ILE A 284 40.63 -23.22 5.00
N THR A 285 40.19 -23.35 3.73
CA THR A 285 40.12 -24.64 3.03
C THR A 285 41.52 -25.21 2.77
N LYS A 286 42.50 -24.37 2.42
CA LYS A 286 43.91 -24.75 2.29
C LYS A 286 44.46 -25.28 3.62
N ASN A 287 44.18 -24.60 4.73
CA ASN A 287 44.62 -25.03 6.06
C ASN A 287 43.98 -26.37 6.47
N ARG A 288 42.68 -26.57 6.20
CA ARG A 288 41.98 -27.84 6.47
C ARG A 288 42.42 -28.99 5.57
N SER A 289 43.15 -28.70 4.49
CA SER A 289 43.69 -29.70 3.57
C SER A 289 45.13 -30.10 3.92
N LYS A 290 45.74 -29.57 4.99
CA LYS A 290 47.10 -29.95 5.41
C LYS A 290 47.09 -31.30 6.15
N LYS A 291 48.10 -32.14 5.86
CA LYS A 291 48.47 -33.33 6.64
C LYS A 291 49.29 -32.93 7.88
N ASP A 292 49.50 -33.87 8.81
CA ASP A 292 50.31 -33.66 10.03
C ASP A 292 51.71 -33.08 9.76
N ASN A 293 52.28 -33.37 8.58
CA ASN A 293 53.60 -32.85 8.15
C ASN A 293 53.52 -31.48 7.45
N ASN A 294 52.42 -30.73 7.60
CA ASN A 294 52.13 -29.46 6.91
C ASN A 294 52.11 -29.50 5.37
N LYS A 295 52.19 -30.69 4.76
CA LYS A 295 52.01 -30.87 3.31
C LYS A 295 50.53 -30.89 2.95
N ILE A 296 50.18 -30.26 1.83
CA ILE A 296 48.80 -30.24 1.32
C ILE A 296 48.43 -31.64 0.83
N ASP A 297 47.26 -32.13 1.25
CA ASP A 297 46.59 -33.27 0.66
C ASP A 297 45.75 -32.81 -0.54
N GLU A 298 46.24 -33.10 -1.75
CA GLU A 298 45.59 -32.70 -3.00
C GLU A 298 44.17 -33.28 -3.14
N TYR A 299 43.91 -34.48 -2.63
CA TYR A 299 42.58 -35.08 -2.67
C TYR A 299 41.59 -34.28 -1.82
N MET A 300 42.00 -33.93 -0.59
CA MET A 300 41.16 -33.13 0.29
C MET A 300 40.97 -31.71 -0.24
N LYS A 301 42.02 -31.11 -0.82
CA LYS A 301 41.93 -29.79 -1.43
C LYS A 301 40.91 -29.77 -2.57
N ASN A 302 41.00 -30.69 -3.53
CA ASN A 302 40.04 -30.79 -4.64
C ASN A 302 38.60 -30.96 -4.15
N ARG A 303 38.41 -31.67 -3.03
CA ARG A 303 37.09 -31.86 -2.42
C ARG A 303 36.54 -30.58 -1.80
N TRP A 304 37.37 -29.81 -1.10
CA TRP A 304 36.98 -28.48 -0.59
C TRP A 304 36.70 -27.49 -1.70
N ASP A 305 37.53 -27.45 -2.75
CA ASP A 305 37.33 -26.60 -3.92
C ASP A 305 35.97 -26.90 -4.57
N GLY A 306 35.62 -28.18 -4.73
CA GLY A 306 34.30 -28.59 -5.23
C GLY A 306 33.14 -28.19 -4.32
N TRP A 307 33.29 -28.33 -3.00
CA TRP A 307 32.26 -27.90 -2.04
C TRP A 307 32.08 -26.39 -1.97
N MET A 308 33.13 -25.62 -2.25
CA MET A 308 33.14 -24.17 -2.15
C MET A 308 32.92 -23.45 -3.47
N GLY A 309 33.09 -24.13 -4.60
CA GLY A 309 32.97 -23.54 -5.93
C GLY A 309 31.70 -22.72 -6.14
N THR A 310 30.52 -23.24 -5.77
CA THR A 310 29.26 -22.47 -5.96
C THR A 310 29.16 -21.25 -5.04
N LEU A 311 29.72 -21.30 -3.82
CA LEU A 311 29.76 -20.14 -2.93
C LEU A 311 30.74 -19.09 -3.47
N LEU A 312 31.95 -19.51 -3.86
CA LEU A 312 32.98 -18.62 -4.40
C LEU A 312 32.50 -17.95 -5.69
N TYR A 313 31.90 -18.71 -6.61
CA TYR A 313 31.30 -18.17 -7.83
C TYR A 313 30.25 -17.08 -7.56
N ARG A 314 29.40 -17.26 -6.53
CA ARG A 314 28.41 -16.25 -6.15
C ARG A 314 29.05 -14.99 -5.56
N ILE A 315 30.12 -15.14 -4.77
CA ILE A 315 30.90 -14.00 -4.25
C ILE A 315 31.57 -13.27 -5.43
N GLU A 316 32.24 -14.00 -6.32
CA GLU A 316 32.90 -13.45 -7.50
C GLU A 316 31.93 -12.68 -8.38
N ARG A 317 30.75 -13.25 -8.68
CA ARG A 317 29.71 -12.55 -9.46
C ARG A 317 29.29 -11.22 -8.86
N ILE A 318 29.22 -11.13 -7.53
CA ILE A 318 28.87 -9.87 -6.82
C ILE A 318 30.03 -8.87 -6.88
N VAL A 319 31.27 -9.34 -6.84
CA VAL A 319 32.48 -8.49 -6.94
C VAL A 319 32.69 -7.99 -8.37
N GLU A 320 32.38 -8.81 -9.38
CA GLU A 320 32.46 -8.45 -10.80
C GLU A 320 31.35 -7.49 -11.25
N ASP A 321 30.21 -7.48 -10.54
CA ASP A 321 29.13 -6.52 -10.75
C ASP A 321 29.55 -5.14 -10.23
N GLU A 322 29.95 -4.25 -11.14
CA GLU A 322 30.44 -2.92 -10.79
C GLU A 322 29.43 -2.07 -9.99
N VAL A 323 28.13 -2.25 -10.23
CA VAL A 323 27.08 -1.45 -9.58
C VAL A 323 26.91 -1.93 -8.16
N ILE A 324 26.68 -3.24 -7.99
CA ILE A 324 26.44 -3.84 -6.68
C ILE A 324 27.69 -3.77 -5.82
N PHE A 325 28.86 -4.07 -6.37
CA PHE A 325 30.11 -3.98 -5.64
C PHE A 325 30.32 -2.58 -5.08
N LYS A 326 30.13 -1.51 -5.88
CA LYS A 326 30.26 -0.12 -5.40
C LYS A 326 29.22 0.26 -4.36
N ILE A 327 28.04 -0.34 -4.37
CA ILE A 327 26.99 -0.11 -3.36
C ILE A 327 27.33 -0.82 -2.04
N LEU A 328 27.80 -2.07 -2.11
CA LEU A 328 28.16 -2.89 -0.96
C LEU A 328 29.44 -2.43 -0.27
N GLU A 329 30.44 -2.08 -1.08
CA GLU A 329 31.79 -1.83 -0.64
C GLU A 329 31.90 -0.41 -0.10
N TYR A 330 32.12 -0.32 1.20
CA TYR A 330 31.89 0.92 1.93
C TYR A 330 32.93 1.18 3.01
N GLU A 331 33.47 2.39 3.00
CA GLU A 331 34.43 2.87 4.00
C GLU A 331 33.73 3.13 5.34
N PRO A 332 34.09 2.42 6.43
CA PRO A 332 33.40 2.48 7.72
C PRO A 332 33.37 3.86 8.38
N GLU A 333 34.30 4.74 8.03
CA GLU A 333 34.41 6.09 8.59
C GLU A 333 33.38 7.08 8.01
N LYS A 334 32.75 6.73 6.89
CA LYS A 334 31.72 7.56 6.26
C LYS A 334 30.33 7.14 6.77
N LYS A 335 29.33 8.01 6.59
CA LYS A 335 27.90 7.68 6.84
C LYS A 335 27.22 7.09 5.62
N ASN A 336 26.57 5.96 5.78
CA ASN A 336 25.85 5.32 4.68
C ASN A 336 24.58 6.11 4.36
N ILE A 337 23.98 5.86 3.19
CA ILE A 337 22.87 6.68 2.71
C ILE A 337 21.64 6.65 3.65
N ILE A 338 21.42 5.56 4.38
CA ILE A 338 20.31 5.47 5.35
C ILE A 338 20.63 6.32 6.57
N GLU A 339 21.86 6.27 7.09
CA GLU A 339 22.29 7.12 8.21
C GLU A 339 22.14 8.60 7.85
N GLU A 340 22.59 9.00 6.66
CA GLU A 340 22.41 10.36 6.16
C GLU A 340 20.93 10.75 6.09
N ILE A 341 20.07 9.91 5.50
CA ILE A 341 18.63 10.18 5.42
C ILE A 341 18.03 10.30 6.83
N MET A 342 18.44 9.46 7.77
CA MET A 342 17.85 9.42 9.12
C MET A 342 18.24 10.65 9.95
N GLU A 343 19.47 11.13 9.81
CA GLU A 343 19.97 12.33 10.48
C GLU A 343 19.59 13.64 9.79
N ASP A 344 19.23 13.62 8.51
CA ASP A 344 18.79 14.81 7.78
C ASP A 344 17.48 15.36 8.37
N ILE A 345 17.54 16.54 8.97
CA ILE A 345 16.37 17.23 9.56
C ILE A 345 15.71 18.22 8.59
N ASP A 346 16.37 18.53 7.49
CA ASP A 346 15.97 19.55 6.53
C ASP A 346 15.03 18.99 5.48
N ASN A 347 15.41 17.87 4.86
CA ASN A 347 14.66 17.26 3.78
C ASN A 347 13.51 16.38 4.30
N GLU A 348 12.42 16.41 3.56
CA GLU A 348 11.17 15.74 3.91
C GLU A 348 10.87 14.58 2.95
N ILE A 349 11.28 14.72 1.70
CA ILE A 349 11.11 13.70 0.66
C ILE A 349 12.49 13.33 0.13
N PHE A 350 12.80 12.04 0.18
CA PHE A 350 14.03 11.46 -0.33
C PHE A 350 13.65 10.58 -1.53
N ILE A 351 14.11 10.94 -2.72
CA ILE A 351 13.79 10.21 -3.96
C ILE A 351 15.04 9.43 -4.36
N ILE A 352 14.95 8.11 -4.29
CA ILE A 352 15.99 7.17 -4.67
C ILE A 352 15.72 6.74 -6.11
N GLU A 353 16.69 6.96 -7.00
CA GLU A 353 16.66 6.38 -8.34
C GLU A 353 16.70 4.85 -8.24
N ALA A 354 15.64 4.19 -8.72
CA ALA A 354 15.43 2.75 -8.55
C ALA A 354 15.30 2.00 -9.89
N ASP A 355 15.78 2.59 -10.99
CA ASP A 355 15.90 1.97 -12.32
C ASP A 355 17.11 1.01 -12.41
N PHE A 356 17.23 0.11 -11.44
CA PHE A 356 18.20 -0.98 -11.43
C PHE A 356 17.66 -2.21 -12.16
N ASP A 357 18.56 -3.12 -12.52
CA ASP A 357 18.17 -4.45 -12.96
C ASP A 357 17.51 -5.21 -11.80
N LYS A 358 16.71 -6.24 -12.11
CA LYS A 358 15.91 -6.94 -11.10
C LYS A 358 16.77 -7.52 -9.98
N ASP A 359 17.86 -8.19 -10.33
CA ASP A 359 18.75 -8.85 -9.37
C ASP A 359 19.49 -7.83 -8.49
N GLU A 360 19.88 -6.70 -9.07
CA GLU A 360 20.51 -5.58 -8.35
C GLU A 360 19.53 -4.96 -7.34
N LEU A 361 18.31 -4.66 -7.79
CA LEU A 361 17.26 -4.04 -6.97
C LEU A 361 16.86 -4.93 -5.80
N ASP A 362 16.79 -6.25 -6.00
CA ASP A 362 16.52 -7.22 -4.93
C ASP A 362 17.55 -7.13 -3.80
N ILE A 363 18.84 -7.00 -4.12
CA ILE A 363 19.93 -6.83 -3.14
C ILE A 363 19.85 -5.47 -2.46
N ILE A 364 19.66 -4.40 -3.23
CA ILE A 364 19.59 -3.03 -2.74
C ILE A 364 18.45 -2.88 -1.73
N VAL A 365 17.24 -3.32 -2.09
CA VAL A 365 16.06 -3.18 -1.22
C VAL A 365 16.20 -4.07 0.02
N PHE A 366 16.81 -5.26 -0.10
CA PHE A 366 17.11 -6.11 1.05
C PHE A 366 18.01 -5.41 2.07
N LEU A 367 19.15 -4.88 1.62
CA LEU A 367 20.11 -4.20 2.50
C LEU A 367 19.57 -2.89 3.04
N PHE A 368 18.94 -2.09 2.19
CA PHE A 368 18.28 -0.85 2.60
C PHE A 368 17.28 -1.12 3.73
N SER A 369 16.38 -2.08 3.52
CA SER A 369 15.35 -2.44 4.50
C SER A 369 15.96 -2.99 5.80
N LYS A 370 17.02 -3.80 5.70
CA LYS A 370 17.78 -4.31 6.85
C LYS A 370 18.41 -3.18 7.68
N ILE A 371 19.15 -2.30 7.04
CA ILE A 371 19.91 -1.22 7.69
C ILE A 371 18.93 -0.26 8.34
N LEU A 372 17.89 0.17 7.60
CA LEU A 372 16.84 1.03 8.12
C LEU A 372 16.14 0.43 9.34
N TYR A 373 15.74 -0.84 9.26
CA TYR A 373 15.12 -1.53 10.40
C TYR A 373 16.03 -1.51 11.62
N LYS A 374 17.30 -1.86 11.44
CA LYS A 374 18.28 -1.89 12.54
C LYS A 374 18.43 -0.52 13.19
N LEU A 375 18.66 0.54 12.40
CA LEU A 375 18.85 1.90 12.93
C LEU A 375 17.60 2.43 13.66
N LYS A 376 16.40 2.12 13.17
CA LYS A 376 15.13 2.49 13.85
C LYS A 376 14.86 1.67 15.12
N VAL A 377 15.39 0.45 15.20
CA VAL A 377 15.34 -0.36 16.43
C VAL A 377 16.32 0.18 17.47
N GLU A 378 17.53 0.56 17.04
CA GLU A 378 18.58 1.10 17.91
C GLU A 378 18.26 2.50 18.42
N ASN A 379 17.62 3.33 17.60
CA ASN A 379 17.22 4.68 17.98
C ASN A 379 15.76 4.97 17.58
N LYS A 380 14.90 5.04 18.59
CA LYS A 380 13.46 5.31 18.42
C LYS A 380 13.12 6.79 18.27
N ASP A 381 14.07 7.69 18.55
CA ASP A 381 13.85 9.14 18.49
C ASP A 381 13.86 9.67 17.05
N TYR A 382 14.37 8.88 16.10
CA TYR A 382 14.22 9.18 14.69
C TYR A 382 12.74 9.32 14.31
N LYS A 383 12.43 10.30 13.46
CA LYS A 383 11.08 10.53 12.93
C LYS A 383 10.49 9.25 12.33
N ASN A 384 9.15 9.16 12.31
CA ASN A 384 8.47 8.11 11.57
C ASN A 384 8.78 8.23 10.07
N ILE A 385 9.01 7.10 9.41
CA ILE A 385 9.43 7.01 8.02
C ILE A 385 8.36 6.29 7.23
N VAL A 386 7.99 6.86 6.09
CA VAL A 386 7.14 6.22 5.09
C VAL A 386 8.02 5.76 3.93
N LEU A 387 8.09 4.46 3.68
CA LEU A 387 8.75 3.90 2.49
C LEU A 387 7.72 3.71 1.39
N LEU A 388 7.91 4.36 0.26
CA LEU A 388 7.10 4.19 -0.93
C LEU A 388 7.85 3.31 -1.92
N PHE A 389 7.28 2.14 -2.19
CA PHE A 389 7.73 1.19 -3.18
C PHE A 389 6.86 1.31 -4.42
N GLU A 390 7.39 1.96 -5.45
CA GLU A 390 6.73 2.02 -6.76
C GLU A 390 7.01 0.76 -7.57
N GLU A 391 6.01 0.35 -8.38
CA GLU A 391 5.99 -0.89 -9.15
C GLU A 391 6.56 -2.07 -8.36
N ALA A 392 6.07 -2.20 -7.13
CA ALA A 392 6.61 -3.11 -6.13
C ALA A 392 6.62 -4.59 -6.57
N HIS A 393 5.81 -4.98 -7.56
CA HIS A 393 5.87 -6.32 -8.15
C HIS A 393 7.22 -6.61 -8.83
N ARG A 394 8.05 -5.62 -9.13
CA ARG A 394 9.40 -5.87 -9.66
C ARG A 394 10.31 -6.60 -8.67
N TYR A 395 10.16 -6.37 -7.37
CA TYR A 395 11.09 -6.83 -6.32
C TYR A 395 10.39 -7.37 -5.05
N ILE A 396 9.06 -7.45 -5.05
CA ILE A 396 8.25 -7.98 -3.94
C ILE A 396 7.30 -9.09 -4.42
N ASN A 397 7.85 -10.15 -5.00
CA ASN A 397 7.03 -11.22 -5.61
C ASN A 397 6.66 -12.37 -4.65
N GLU A 398 5.51 -12.98 -4.91
CA GLU A 398 5.03 -14.19 -4.22
C GLU A 398 5.74 -15.47 -4.67
N ASP A 399 6.06 -15.59 -5.98
CA ASP A 399 6.67 -16.78 -6.58
C ASP A 399 8.18 -16.89 -6.32
N ASP A 400 8.80 -15.80 -5.86
CA ASP A 400 10.19 -15.72 -5.43
C ASP A 400 10.40 -16.38 -4.04
N LYS A 401 9.50 -17.29 -3.60
CA LYS A 401 9.62 -18.09 -2.36
C LYS A 401 10.48 -19.35 -2.52
N ASN A 402 10.62 -19.86 -3.73
CA ASN A 402 11.32 -21.13 -4.01
C ASN A 402 12.79 -20.93 -4.39
N ASP A 403 13.15 -19.74 -4.88
CA ASP A 403 14.54 -19.32 -5.07
C ASP A 403 14.83 -18.25 -4.02
N TYR A 404 15.97 -18.35 -3.33
CA TYR A 404 16.37 -17.58 -2.14
C TYR A 404 16.54 -16.06 -2.39
N LYS A 405 15.48 -15.39 -2.82
CA LYS A 405 15.46 -13.95 -3.08
C LYS A 405 15.15 -13.19 -1.81
N LEU A 406 16.06 -12.28 -1.51
CA LEU A 406 16.19 -11.63 -0.22
C LEU A 406 15.31 -10.39 -0.09
N GLY A 407 14.99 -9.73 -1.21
CA GLY A 407 14.25 -8.47 -1.25
C GLY A 407 12.94 -8.56 -0.46
N SER A 408 12.10 -9.56 -0.76
CA SER A 408 10.82 -9.77 -0.07
C SER A 408 10.98 -10.05 1.42
N TYR A 409 12.03 -10.76 1.84
CA TYR A 409 12.19 -11.19 3.24
C TYR A 409 12.21 -10.02 4.24
N TYR A 410 13.02 -8.99 3.98
CA TYR A 410 13.07 -7.84 4.91
C TYR A 410 11.89 -6.90 4.75
N ILE A 411 11.36 -6.74 3.54
CA ILE A 411 10.17 -5.88 3.35
C ILE A 411 8.95 -6.53 4.03
N GLU A 412 8.79 -7.84 3.95
CA GLU A 412 7.77 -8.58 4.71
C GLU A 412 7.94 -8.40 6.22
N ARG A 413 9.19 -8.40 6.70
CA ARG A 413 9.48 -8.11 8.11
C ARG A 413 9.13 -6.68 8.48
N LEU A 414 9.45 -5.69 7.63
CA LEU A 414 9.03 -4.30 7.81
C LEU A 414 7.51 -4.18 7.85
N ALA A 415 6.78 -4.91 7.00
CA ALA A 415 5.33 -4.91 6.99
C ALA A 415 4.72 -5.52 8.28
N ARG A 416 5.36 -6.54 8.86
CA ARG A 416 4.88 -7.20 10.10
C ARG A 416 5.25 -6.43 11.37
N GLU A 417 6.44 -5.83 11.41
CA GLU A 417 7.04 -5.30 12.65
C GLU A 417 7.35 -3.80 12.59
N GLY A 418 7.57 -3.25 11.40
CA GLY A 418 8.09 -1.89 11.18
C GLY A 418 7.25 -0.81 11.84
N ARG A 419 5.92 -0.99 11.89
CA ARG A 419 5.00 -0.06 12.56
C ARG A 419 5.36 0.18 14.04
N LYS A 420 5.87 -0.82 14.75
CA LYS A 420 6.30 -0.68 16.17
C LYS A 420 7.48 0.27 16.33
N PHE A 421 8.26 0.45 15.27
CA PHE A 421 9.43 1.30 15.21
C PHE A 421 9.19 2.54 14.35
N GLY A 422 7.94 2.84 13.95
CA GLY A 422 7.62 4.02 13.16
C GLY A 422 8.04 3.91 11.68
N ILE A 423 8.15 2.70 11.13
CA ILE A 423 8.32 2.46 9.69
C ILE A 423 6.98 2.02 9.11
N SER A 424 6.50 2.73 8.10
CA SER A 424 5.31 2.37 7.33
C SER A 424 5.65 2.21 5.85
N LEU A 425 4.75 1.57 5.11
CA LEU A 425 4.95 1.20 3.71
C LEU A 425 3.80 1.76 2.87
N ILE A 426 4.10 2.34 1.73
CA ILE A 426 3.16 2.57 0.63
C ILE A 426 3.62 1.65 -0.50
N VAL A 427 2.78 0.70 -0.88
CA VAL A 427 3.09 -0.30 -1.90
C VAL A 427 2.21 -0.03 -3.10
N SER A 428 2.82 0.45 -4.19
CA SER A 428 2.13 0.74 -5.45
C SER A 428 2.45 -0.36 -6.47
N SER A 429 1.44 -0.92 -7.12
CA SER A 429 1.66 -1.92 -8.17
C SER A 429 0.52 -1.99 -9.18
N GLN A 430 0.87 -2.27 -10.43
CA GLN A 430 -0.09 -2.61 -11.47
C GLN A 430 -0.51 -4.09 -11.51
N GLN A 431 0.24 -4.97 -10.85
CA GLN A 431 0.01 -6.42 -10.80
C GLN A 431 -0.08 -6.89 -9.34
N PRO A 432 -1.19 -6.61 -8.64
CA PRO A 432 -1.34 -7.06 -7.25
C PRO A 432 -1.34 -8.59 -7.09
N SER A 433 -1.59 -9.38 -8.13
CA SER A 433 -1.50 -10.84 -8.07
C SER A 433 -0.09 -11.40 -7.99
N GLU A 434 0.91 -10.67 -8.48
CA GLU A 434 2.32 -11.06 -8.38
C GLU A 434 2.94 -10.69 -7.02
N LEU A 435 2.35 -9.72 -6.31
CA LEU A 435 2.86 -9.22 -5.04
C LEU A 435 2.77 -10.26 -3.91
N SER A 436 3.73 -10.19 -2.97
CA SER A 436 3.70 -10.97 -1.74
C SER A 436 2.35 -10.82 -0.99
N LYS A 437 1.71 -11.96 -0.75
CA LYS A 437 0.45 -12.03 0.03
C LYS A 437 0.65 -11.55 1.45
N THR A 438 1.84 -11.74 2.02
CA THR A 438 2.18 -11.21 3.34
C THR A 438 2.01 -9.70 3.33
N ILE A 439 2.64 -9.00 2.38
CA ILE A 439 2.64 -7.52 2.35
C ILE A 439 1.24 -6.99 2.08
N ILE A 440 0.51 -7.58 1.13
CA ILE A 440 -0.89 -7.22 0.91
C ILE A 440 -1.67 -7.38 2.21
N SER A 441 -1.59 -8.53 2.90
CA SER A 441 -2.34 -8.76 4.15
C SER A 441 -2.00 -7.80 5.30
N GLN A 442 -0.81 -7.19 5.30
CA GLN A 442 -0.39 -6.23 6.31
C GLN A 442 -0.80 -4.78 5.99
N CYS A 443 -1.29 -4.49 4.78
CA CYS A 443 -1.88 -3.20 4.48
C CYS A 443 -3.24 -3.04 5.19
N ASN A 444 -3.36 -2.06 6.08
CA ASN A 444 -4.64 -1.77 6.75
C ASN A 444 -5.56 -0.89 5.90
N SER A 445 -5.05 -0.27 4.83
CA SER A 445 -5.83 0.58 3.92
C SER A 445 -5.42 0.39 2.48
N TYR A 446 -6.37 0.61 1.57
CA TYR A 446 -6.19 0.38 0.14
C TYR A 446 -6.86 1.46 -0.68
N ILE A 447 -6.22 1.81 -1.79
CA ILE A 447 -6.75 2.65 -2.84
C ILE A 447 -6.63 1.85 -4.14
N ILE A 448 -7.77 1.54 -4.74
CA ILE A 448 -7.86 0.62 -5.87
C ILE A 448 -8.44 1.37 -7.07
N HIS A 449 -7.57 1.71 -8.00
CA HIS A 449 -7.94 2.22 -9.31
C HIS A 449 -8.46 1.10 -10.21
N ARG A 450 -8.80 1.43 -11.46
CA ARG A 450 -9.27 0.46 -12.44
C ARG A 450 -8.32 -0.74 -12.56
N ILE A 451 -8.87 -1.93 -12.33
CA ILE A 451 -8.22 -3.23 -12.54
C ILE A 451 -9.10 -4.09 -13.44
N THR A 452 -8.53 -4.63 -14.52
CA THR A 452 -9.27 -5.44 -15.51
C THR A 452 -8.82 -6.90 -15.57
N ASN A 453 -7.58 -7.20 -15.14
CA ASN A 453 -7.05 -8.55 -15.14
C ASN A 453 -7.79 -9.42 -14.11
N LYS A 454 -8.16 -10.65 -14.50
CA LYS A 454 -8.92 -11.57 -13.65
C LYS A 454 -8.19 -11.98 -12.38
N ASN A 455 -6.90 -12.32 -12.46
CA ASN A 455 -6.10 -12.75 -11.32
C ASN A 455 -5.95 -11.59 -10.31
N ASP A 456 -5.72 -10.38 -10.81
CA ASP A 456 -5.64 -9.18 -9.98
C ASP A 456 -6.98 -8.84 -9.33
N LEU A 457 -8.09 -8.96 -10.07
CA LEU A 457 -9.44 -8.78 -9.52
C LEU A 457 -9.76 -9.81 -8.44
N GLU A 458 -9.29 -11.05 -8.57
CA GLU A 458 -9.43 -12.06 -7.52
C GLU A 458 -8.69 -11.66 -6.23
N VAL A 459 -7.48 -11.10 -6.33
CA VAL A 459 -6.76 -10.56 -5.16
C VAL A 459 -7.52 -9.38 -4.56
N VAL A 460 -7.95 -8.42 -5.38
CA VAL A 460 -8.75 -7.27 -4.95
C VAL A 460 -10.06 -7.72 -4.28
N SER A 461 -10.71 -8.76 -4.78
CA SER A 461 -11.95 -9.29 -4.20
C SER A 461 -11.77 -9.77 -2.76
N LYS A 462 -10.61 -10.35 -2.44
CA LYS A 462 -10.26 -10.80 -1.09
C LYS A 462 -10.03 -9.60 -0.16
N ILE A 463 -9.45 -8.51 -0.67
CA ILE A 463 -9.21 -7.26 0.07
C ILE A 463 -10.54 -6.55 0.36
N VAL A 464 -11.38 -6.38 -0.66
CA VAL A 464 -12.68 -5.68 -0.57
C VAL A 464 -13.68 -6.43 0.32
N GLY A 465 -13.55 -7.76 0.35
CA GLY A 465 -14.40 -8.66 1.12
C GLY A 465 -15.76 -8.88 0.47
N VAL A 466 -16.38 -10.01 0.81
CA VAL A 466 -17.64 -10.47 0.20
C VAL A 466 -18.79 -9.49 0.38
N SER A 467 -18.76 -8.69 1.46
CA SER A 467 -19.83 -7.74 1.79
C SER A 467 -19.94 -6.59 0.80
N ASN A 468 -18.85 -6.20 0.13
CA ASN A 468 -18.80 -5.04 -0.78
C ASN A 468 -18.70 -5.45 -2.26
N LYS A 469 -19.21 -6.63 -2.63
CA LYS A 469 -19.12 -7.17 -4.00
C LYS A 469 -19.65 -6.20 -5.07
N ASN A 470 -20.69 -5.43 -4.75
CA ASN A 470 -21.24 -4.41 -5.65
C ASN A 470 -20.22 -3.31 -6.03
N LEU A 471 -19.28 -2.97 -5.15
CA LEU A 471 -18.21 -2.03 -5.47
C LEU A 471 -17.14 -2.69 -6.34
N LEU A 472 -16.84 -3.96 -6.05
CA LEU A 472 -15.90 -4.76 -6.85
C LEU A 472 -16.34 -4.85 -8.32
N ASP A 473 -17.64 -5.01 -8.58
CA ASP A 473 -18.19 -5.08 -9.93
C ASP A 473 -17.98 -3.77 -10.74
N ILE A 474 -17.73 -2.65 -10.06
CA ILE A 474 -17.48 -1.33 -10.68
C ILE A 474 -15.99 -1.08 -10.93
N VAL A 475 -15.09 -1.74 -10.17
CA VAL A 475 -13.63 -1.56 -10.29
C VAL A 475 -13.13 -1.66 -11.74
N PRO A 476 -13.56 -2.63 -12.59
CA PRO A 476 -13.09 -2.73 -13.96
C PRO A 476 -13.49 -1.58 -14.89
N VAL A 477 -14.53 -0.83 -14.53
CA VAL A 477 -15.09 0.26 -15.36
C VAL A 477 -14.81 1.66 -14.80
N LEU A 478 -14.01 1.76 -13.73
CA LEU A 478 -13.63 3.06 -13.17
C LEU A 478 -12.90 3.92 -14.21
N GLU A 479 -13.31 5.18 -14.32
CA GLU A 479 -12.58 6.17 -15.12
C GLU A 479 -11.23 6.52 -14.47
N LYS A 480 -10.31 7.09 -15.25
CA LYS A 480 -9.07 7.68 -14.73
C LYS A 480 -9.40 8.63 -13.57
N GLN A 481 -8.51 8.72 -12.57
CA GLN A 481 -8.66 9.55 -11.36
C GLN A 481 -9.73 9.06 -10.35
N ASN A 482 -10.58 8.10 -10.72
CA ASN A 482 -11.49 7.47 -9.77
C ASN A 482 -10.83 6.23 -9.15
N ALA A 483 -11.04 6.04 -7.85
CA ALA A 483 -10.53 4.90 -7.11
C ALA A 483 -11.53 4.46 -6.03
N LEU A 484 -11.62 3.15 -5.81
CA LEU A 484 -12.25 2.59 -4.63
C LEU A 484 -11.28 2.72 -3.44
N VAL A 485 -11.70 3.43 -2.40
CA VAL A 485 -10.94 3.55 -1.14
C VAL A 485 -11.57 2.68 -0.07
N LEU A 486 -10.75 1.96 0.70
CA LEU A 486 -11.22 1.08 1.77
C LEU A 486 -10.16 0.80 2.83
N GLY A 487 -10.59 0.22 3.95
CA GLY A 487 -9.74 -0.10 5.10
C GLY A 487 -9.85 0.94 6.22
N GLU A 488 -8.98 0.83 7.21
CA GLU A 488 -9.12 1.54 8.49
C GLU A 488 -9.01 3.08 8.37
N ALA A 489 -8.21 3.57 7.41
CA ALA A 489 -8.00 5.00 7.20
C ALA A 489 -9.27 5.70 6.71
N PHE A 490 -10.21 4.95 6.10
CA PHE A 490 -11.46 5.47 5.59
C PHE A 490 -12.62 5.14 6.53
N ILE A 491 -13.68 5.94 6.46
CA ILE A 491 -14.86 5.75 7.31
C ILE A 491 -15.64 4.53 6.81
N ILE A 492 -15.92 4.49 5.52
CA ILE A 492 -16.58 3.38 4.82
C ILE A 492 -15.94 3.21 3.43
N PRO A 493 -16.02 2.01 2.82
CA PRO A 493 -15.57 1.81 1.45
C PRO A 493 -16.37 2.69 0.48
N GLU A 494 -15.71 3.50 -0.35
CA GLU A 494 -16.37 4.47 -1.24
C GLU A 494 -15.57 4.65 -2.54
N ILE A 495 -16.25 4.96 -3.65
CA ILE A 495 -15.58 5.36 -4.89
C ILE A 495 -15.36 6.87 -4.83
N VAL A 496 -14.12 7.28 -4.98
CA VAL A 496 -13.68 8.68 -4.83
C VAL A 496 -13.05 9.15 -6.12
N LYS A 497 -13.45 10.33 -6.58
CA LYS A 497 -12.68 11.10 -7.56
C LYS A 497 -11.57 11.82 -6.80
N ILE A 498 -10.34 11.33 -6.94
CA ILE A 498 -9.17 11.84 -6.22
C ILE A 498 -8.84 13.27 -6.68
N PHE A 499 -8.46 14.15 -5.76
CA PHE A 499 -8.03 15.50 -6.12
C PHE A 499 -6.79 15.50 -7.01
N ASP A 500 -6.67 16.47 -7.90
CA ASP A 500 -5.50 16.62 -8.76
C ASP A 500 -4.22 16.83 -7.94
N ALA A 501 -3.14 16.21 -8.42
CA ALA A 501 -1.79 16.58 -8.03
C ALA A 501 -1.38 17.84 -8.80
N ASP A 502 -0.67 18.73 -8.13
CA ASP A 502 -0.17 19.95 -8.74
C ASP A 502 1.17 20.36 -8.06
N PRO A 503 2.30 20.40 -8.77
CA PRO A 503 2.47 19.89 -10.12
C PRO A 503 2.17 18.39 -10.22
N LEU A 504 1.89 17.94 -11.45
CA LEU A 504 1.68 16.52 -11.75
C LEU A 504 3.03 15.76 -11.77
N PRO A 505 3.04 14.45 -11.49
CA PRO A 505 4.21 13.62 -11.79
C PRO A 505 4.52 13.63 -13.29
N LEU A 506 5.77 13.30 -13.66
CA LEU A 506 6.21 13.19 -15.06
C LEU A 506 5.66 11.93 -15.75
N SER A 507 4.33 11.80 -15.84
CA SER A 507 3.65 10.60 -16.34
C SER A 507 3.07 10.79 -17.76
N HIS A 508 3.81 11.43 -18.66
CA HIS A 508 3.32 11.64 -20.03
C HIS A 508 3.61 10.43 -20.90
N ASP A 509 2.56 9.91 -21.54
CA ASP A 509 2.72 8.93 -22.62
C ASP A 509 3.62 9.53 -23.71
N PRO A 510 4.52 8.74 -24.33
CA PRO A 510 5.41 9.26 -25.36
C PRO A 510 4.60 9.87 -26.51
N GLU A 511 4.89 11.13 -26.87
CA GLU A 511 4.30 11.81 -28.03
C GLU A 511 4.96 11.30 -29.33
N VAL A 512 4.69 10.04 -29.66
CA VAL A 512 5.36 9.29 -30.74
C VAL A 512 5.32 10.05 -32.07
N ILE A 513 4.15 10.55 -32.47
CA ILE A 513 3.99 11.30 -33.73
C ILE A 513 4.84 12.56 -33.76
N LYS A 514 4.96 13.28 -32.64
CA LYS A 514 5.78 14.49 -32.57
C LYS A 514 7.27 14.15 -32.67
N SER A 515 7.68 13.04 -32.07
CA SER A 515 9.06 12.55 -32.18
C SER A 515 9.44 12.06 -33.58
N TRP A 516 8.47 11.60 -34.37
CA TRP A 516 8.67 11.08 -35.73
C TRP A 516 8.48 12.12 -36.83
N ARG A 517 7.86 13.27 -36.50
CA ARG A 517 7.76 14.43 -37.40
C ARG A 517 9.05 15.25 -37.30
N SER A 518 10.13 14.69 -37.82
CA SER A 518 11.34 15.44 -38.20
C SER A 518 11.10 16.24 -39.47
#